data_AF-A0A0F8YUK0-F1
#
_entry.id   AF-A0A0F8YUK0-F1
#
_cell.length_a   1.000
_cell.length_b   1.000
_cell.length_c   1.000
_cell.angle_alpha   90.00
_cell.angle_beta   90.00
_cell.angle_gamma   90.00
#
_symmetry.space_group_name_H-M   'P 1'
#
loop_
_entity.id
_entity.type
_entity.pdbx_description
1 polymer ?
#
loop_
_entity_poly.entity_id
_entity_poly.type
_entity_poly.pdbx_seq_one_letter_code
_entity_poly.pdbx_strand_id
1 'polypeptide(L)'
;MFDYTADQAKYARDTKLKDQFGRMWHCTISRKTGQPMGCPSPIGWDDPLKTPNSYLTVPHWEDGEPRTDEVFVDFEGWIADVDQNSTHWDMAITVMGEKKFPLASSEERDKWPENPHLTKEAGPKPFPSRETLIKAMNGDRDLLGLRFDTKTQTIHPVDMTYRDFLTENRRDEFGKTRTMVAIGQLWKEHKGYLDEDESKEDKAEAETEEVTVGTSD
;
A
#
# COMPACT_ATOMS: atom_id res chain seq x y z
N MET A 1 -22.33 -33.80 17.72
CA MET A 1 -21.07 -33.06 17.55
C MET A 1 -20.98 -32.76 16.07
N PHE A 2 -21.33 -31.55 15.64
CA PHE A 2 -21.29 -31.18 14.22
C PHE A 2 -19.84 -30.83 13.87
N ASP A 3 -19.25 -31.60 12.96
CA ASP A 3 -17.90 -31.37 12.42
C ASP A 3 -17.92 -30.13 11.51
N TYR A 4 -17.88 -28.94 12.12
CA TYR A 4 -17.85 -27.65 11.42
C TYR A 4 -16.56 -27.43 10.61
N THR A 5 -15.52 -28.23 10.85
CA THR A 5 -14.21 -28.13 10.21
C THR A 5 -14.15 -28.80 8.83
N ALA A 6 -15.02 -29.79 8.56
CA ALA A 6 -15.03 -30.49 7.27
C ALA A 6 -15.67 -29.67 6.13
N ASP A 7 -16.48 -28.66 6.45
CA ASP A 7 -17.26 -27.92 5.45
C ASP A 7 -16.51 -26.69 4.90
N GLN A 8 -15.66 -26.02 5.69
CA GLN A 8 -14.89 -24.86 5.21
C GLN A 8 -13.94 -25.23 4.06
N ALA A 9 -13.33 -26.41 4.08
CA ALA A 9 -12.43 -26.88 3.02
C ALA A 9 -13.12 -27.09 1.66
N LYS A 10 -14.46 -27.27 1.65
CA LYS A 10 -15.24 -27.37 0.40
C LYS A 10 -15.53 -26.02 -0.23
N TYR A 11 -15.59 -24.95 0.55
CA TYR A 11 -16.04 -23.63 0.10
C TYR A 11 -14.91 -22.59 0.00
N ALA A 12 -13.78 -22.83 0.66
CA ALA A 12 -12.64 -21.94 0.67
C ALA A 12 -11.38 -22.62 0.10
N ARG A 13 -10.43 -21.82 -0.37
CA ARG A 13 -9.06 -22.26 -0.64
C ARG A 13 -8.09 -21.15 -0.29
N ASP A 14 -6.94 -21.53 0.25
CA ASP A 14 -5.82 -20.61 0.43
C ASP A 14 -5.05 -20.47 -0.89
N THR A 15 -4.69 -19.25 -1.23
CA THR A 15 -3.97 -18.93 -2.46
C THR A 15 -3.03 -17.75 -2.25
N LYS A 16 -2.13 -17.56 -3.20
CA LYS A 16 -1.24 -16.40 -3.28
C LYS A 16 -1.66 -15.56 -4.48
N LEU A 17 -1.99 -14.31 -4.24
CA LEU A 17 -2.44 -13.37 -5.27
C LEU A 17 -1.46 -12.22 -5.35
N LYS A 18 -1.21 -11.74 -6.58
CA LYS A 18 -0.38 -10.57 -6.83
C LYS A 18 -1.29 -9.36 -7.02
N ASP A 19 -0.95 -8.22 -6.42
CA ASP A 19 -1.71 -6.99 -6.62
C ASP A 19 -1.19 -6.11 -7.76
N GLN A 20 -1.88 -5.00 -8.02
CA GLN A 20 -1.54 -4.06 -9.10
C GLN A 20 -0.16 -3.40 -8.93
N PHE A 21 0.44 -3.46 -7.73
CA PHE A 21 1.80 -2.98 -7.45
C PHE A 21 2.83 -4.11 -7.36
N GLY A 22 2.40 -5.33 -7.67
CA GLY A 22 3.22 -6.53 -7.65
C GLY A 22 3.52 -7.10 -6.27
N ARG A 23 2.77 -6.69 -5.25
CA ARG A 23 2.88 -7.24 -3.89
C ARG A 23 2.15 -8.55 -3.81
N MET A 24 2.73 -9.50 -3.09
CA MET A 24 2.14 -10.83 -2.89
C MET A 24 1.30 -10.84 -1.62
N TRP A 25 0.07 -11.30 -1.75
CA TRP A 25 -0.89 -11.49 -0.67
C TRP A 25 -1.20 -12.96 -0.49
N HIS A 26 -1.23 -13.43 0.76
CA HIS A 26 -1.83 -14.70 1.12
C HIS A 26 -3.31 -14.46 1.43
N CYS A 27 -4.19 -15.00 0.61
CA CYS A 27 -5.63 -14.81 0.74
C CYS A 27 -6.32 -16.18 0.84
N THR A 28 -7.29 -16.30 1.74
CA THR A 28 -8.29 -17.35 1.63
C THR A 28 -9.38 -16.83 0.70
N ILE A 29 -9.76 -17.56 -0.35
CA ILE A 29 -10.77 -17.13 -1.32
C ILE A 29 -11.95 -18.11 -1.37
N SER A 30 -13.13 -17.58 -1.65
CA SER A 30 -14.34 -18.36 -1.94
C SER A 30 -14.18 -19.15 -3.23
N ARG A 31 -14.39 -20.46 -3.20
CA ARG A 31 -14.41 -21.29 -4.42
C ARG A 31 -15.61 -20.98 -5.31
N LYS A 32 -16.66 -20.35 -4.77
CA LYS A 32 -17.89 -20.02 -5.51
C LYS A 32 -17.80 -18.67 -6.22
N THR A 33 -17.22 -17.67 -5.55
CA THR A 33 -17.22 -16.28 -6.04
C THR A 33 -15.83 -15.76 -6.38
N GLY A 34 -14.77 -16.51 -6.09
CA GLY A 34 -13.40 -16.05 -6.22
C GLY A 34 -12.96 -14.99 -5.21
N GLN A 35 -13.89 -14.38 -4.47
CA GLN A 35 -13.59 -13.23 -3.62
C GLN A 35 -12.81 -13.61 -2.35
N PRO A 36 -11.92 -12.71 -1.86
CA PRO A 36 -11.22 -12.87 -0.61
C PRO A 36 -12.18 -13.01 0.58
N MET A 37 -12.00 -14.08 1.35
CA MET A 37 -12.69 -14.35 2.59
C MET A 37 -11.65 -14.41 3.72
N GLY A 38 -11.93 -13.79 4.86
CA GLY A 38 -11.00 -13.80 6.00
C GLY A 38 -10.00 -12.65 5.99
N CYS A 39 -8.84 -12.85 6.61
CA CYS A 39 -7.84 -11.80 6.81
C CYS A 39 -6.64 -12.05 5.89
N PRO A 40 -6.50 -11.28 4.79
CA PRO A 40 -5.38 -11.40 3.88
C PRO A 40 -4.10 -11.00 4.60
N SER A 41 -3.02 -11.71 4.31
CA SER A 41 -1.72 -11.51 4.98
C SER A 41 -0.65 -11.18 3.94
N PRO A 42 0.15 -10.12 4.13
CA PRO A 42 1.23 -9.80 3.20
C PRO A 42 2.33 -10.88 3.26
N ILE A 43 2.92 -11.20 2.10
CA ILE A 43 3.98 -12.21 1.97
C ILE A 43 5.31 -11.53 1.66
N GLY A 44 6.21 -11.46 2.64
CA GLY A 44 7.55 -10.89 2.45
C GLY A 44 7.57 -9.36 2.38
N TRP A 45 6.52 -8.71 2.89
CA TRP A 45 6.46 -7.26 3.08
C TRP A 45 5.53 -6.95 4.26
N ASP A 46 5.57 -5.73 4.77
CA ASP A 46 4.69 -5.24 5.83
C ASP A 46 3.67 -4.27 5.22
N ASP A 47 2.38 -4.45 5.53
CA ASP A 47 1.32 -3.55 5.07
C ASP A 47 1.21 -2.31 5.96
N PRO A 48 1.71 -1.13 5.53
CA PRO A 48 1.71 0.07 6.35
C PRO A 48 0.31 0.67 6.50
N LEU A 49 -0.57 0.42 5.53
CA LEU A 49 -1.93 0.96 5.50
C LEU A 49 -2.92 0.10 6.29
N LYS A 50 -2.54 -1.14 6.63
CA LYS A 50 -3.41 -2.13 7.28
C LYS A 50 -4.71 -2.32 6.49
N THR A 51 -4.54 -2.57 5.20
CA THR A 51 -5.58 -2.71 4.17
C THR A 51 -6.67 -3.67 4.63
N PRO A 52 -7.91 -3.17 4.84
CA PRO A 52 -9.05 -4.02 5.17
C PRO A 52 -9.38 -4.97 4.03
N ASN A 53 -9.80 -6.20 4.35
CA ASN A 53 -10.19 -7.20 3.35
C ASN A 53 -11.36 -6.73 2.46
N SER A 54 -12.21 -5.81 2.96
CA SER A 54 -13.33 -5.24 2.19
C SER A 54 -12.91 -4.50 0.93
N TYR A 55 -11.66 -4.02 0.88
CA TYR A 55 -11.11 -3.31 -0.28
C TYR A 55 -10.18 -4.19 -1.12
N LEU A 56 -10.08 -5.48 -0.82
CA LEU A 56 -9.37 -6.44 -1.67
C LEU A 56 -10.38 -7.18 -2.53
N THR A 57 -10.30 -6.97 -3.84
CA THR A 57 -11.24 -7.52 -4.81
C THR A 57 -10.50 -8.43 -5.79
N VAL A 58 -11.09 -9.58 -6.09
CA VAL A 58 -10.56 -10.43 -7.17
C VAL A 58 -11.20 -9.97 -8.48
N PRO A 59 -10.41 -9.51 -9.46
CA PRO A 59 -10.92 -9.10 -10.76
C PRO A 59 -11.51 -10.32 -11.49
N HIS A 60 -12.36 -10.07 -12.47
CA HIS A 60 -12.91 -11.12 -13.33
C HIS A 60 -12.44 -10.90 -14.77
N TRP A 61 -12.31 -11.98 -15.52
CA TRP A 61 -12.13 -11.97 -16.96
C TRP A 61 -13.43 -11.52 -17.67
N GLU A 62 -13.36 -11.26 -18.97
CA GLU A 62 -14.53 -10.86 -19.78
C GLU A 62 -15.62 -11.94 -19.80
N ASP A 63 -15.26 -13.20 -19.61
CA ASP A 63 -16.18 -14.34 -19.52
C ASP A 63 -16.86 -14.46 -18.13
N GLY A 64 -16.48 -13.61 -17.18
CA GLY A 64 -17.01 -13.59 -15.82
C GLY A 64 -16.31 -14.54 -14.84
N GLU A 65 -15.27 -15.27 -15.25
CA GLU A 65 -14.49 -16.12 -14.35
C GLU A 65 -13.50 -15.27 -13.52
N PRO A 66 -13.32 -15.56 -12.21
CA PRO A 66 -12.39 -14.82 -11.37
C PRO A 66 -10.93 -15.06 -11.77
N ARG A 67 -10.11 -14.01 -11.83
CA ARG A 67 -8.67 -14.13 -12.12
C ARG A 67 -7.95 -14.62 -10.87
N THR A 68 -7.59 -15.90 -10.84
CA THR A 68 -7.18 -16.58 -9.61
C THR A 68 -5.72 -16.33 -9.18
N ASP A 69 -5.03 -15.48 -9.90
CA ASP A 69 -3.63 -15.08 -9.74
C ASP A 69 -3.48 -13.60 -9.31
N GLU A 70 -4.55 -12.81 -9.39
CA GLU A 70 -4.54 -11.38 -9.12
C GLU A 70 -5.52 -10.95 -8.04
N VAL A 71 -5.21 -9.84 -7.37
CA VAL A 71 -6.10 -9.13 -6.45
C VAL A 71 -5.93 -7.63 -6.67
N PHE A 72 -7.01 -6.86 -6.63
CA PHE A 72 -6.95 -5.41 -6.70
C PHE A 72 -7.29 -4.80 -5.35
N VAL A 73 -6.48 -3.83 -4.93
CA VAL A 73 -6.87 -2.92 -3.85
C VAL A 73 -7.77 -1.84 -4.44
N ASP A 74 -9.03 -1.81 -4.03
CA ASP A 74 -10.01 -0.77 -4.37
C ASP A 74 -9.78 0.50 -3.54
N PHE A 75 -8.83 1.32 -4.00
CA PHE A 75 -8.54 2.61 -3.36
C PHE A 75 -9.68 3.61 -3.49
N GLU A 76 -10.43 3.60 -4.59
CA GLU A 76 -11.51 4.55 -4.83
C GLU A 76 -12.65 4.35 -3.82
N GLY A 77 -13.11 3.10 -3.67
CA GLY A 77 -14.09 2.74 -2.66
C GLY A 77 -13.59 3.04 -1.25
N TRP A 78 -12.31 2.76 -0.96
CA TRP A 78 -11.72 3.04 0.34
C TRP A 78 -11.65 4.53 0.66
N ILE A 79 -11.27 5.37 -0.32
CA ILE A 79 -11.23 6.82 -0.19
C ILE A 79 -12.63 7.37 0.10
N ALA A 80 -13.64 6.92 -0.62
CA ALA A 80 -15.02 7.36 -0.42
C ALA A 80 -15.52 7.04 1.01
N ASP A 81 -15.25 5.83 1.50
CA ASP A 81 -15.62 5.43 2.86
C ASP A 81 -14.86 6.23 3.93
N VAL A 82 -13.56 6.50 3.73
CA VAL A 82 -12.76 7.30 4.66
C VAL A 82 -13.24 8.75 4.71
N ASP A 83 -13.64 9.34 3.58
CA ASP A 83 -14.17 10.71 3.53
C ASP A 83 -15.49 10.83 4.31
N GLN A 84 -16.39 9.86 4.11
CA GLN A 84 -17.64 9.81 4.87
C GLN A 84 -17.39 9.61 6.37
N ASN A 85 -16.52 8.66 6.73
CA ASN A 85 -16.21 8.35 8.12
C ASN A 85 -15.46 9.50 8.83
N SER A 86 -14.61 10.23 8.11
CA SER A 86 -13.90 11.39 8.66
C SER A 86 -14.87 12.51 8.98
N THR A 87 -15.81 12.79 8.07
CA THR A 87 -16.87 13.78 8.30
C THR A 87 -17.71 13.43 9.53
N HIS A 88 -18.13 12.16 9.65
CA HIS A 88 -18.88 11.69 10.82
C HIS A 88 -18.08 11.82 12.12
N TRP A 89 -16.78 11.52 12.08
CA TRP A 89 -15.90 11.62 13.24
C TRP A 89 -15.71 13.08 13.68
N ASP A 90 -15.46 14.00 12.74
CA ASP A 90 -15.32 15.44 13.03
C ASP A 90 -16.60 16.01 13.65
N MET A 91 -17.78 15.62 13.14
CA MET A 91 -19.07 15.96 13.73
C MET A 91 -19.22 15.41 15.15
N ALA A 92 -18.86 14.15 15.38
CA ALA A 92 -18.94 13.51 16.68
C ALA A 92 -18.04 14.21 17.71
N ILE A 93 -16.78 14.50 17.35
CA ILE A 93 -15.84 15.24 18.20
C ILE A 93 -16.39 16.64 18.53
N THR A 94 -16.96 17.34 17.55
CA THR A 94 -17.54 18.67 17.74
C THR A 94 -18.71 18.63 18.73
N VAL A 95 -19.68 17.74 18.51
CA VAL A 95 -20.86 17.62 19.39
C VAL A 95 -20.45 17.24 20.82
N MET A 96 -19.49 16.31 20.97
CA MET A 96 -18.99 15.89 22.27
C MET A 96 -18.19 16.99 22.97
N GLY A 97 -17.38 17.73 22.21
CA GLY A 97 -16.62 18.88 22.68
C GLY A 97 -17.54 20.00 23.18
N GLU A 98 -18.58 20.36 22.42
CA GLU A 98 -19.55 21.38 22.81
C GLU A 98 -20.31 20.98 24.07
N LYS A 99 -20.63 19.70 24.22
CA LYS A 99 -21.31 19.17 25.42
C LYS A 99 -20.40 19.20 26.66
N LYS A 100 -19.11 18.90 26.53
CA LYS A 100 -18.17 18.87 27.66
C LYS A 100 -17.57 20.23 28.00
N PHE A 101 -17.36 21.07 26.99
CA PHE A 101 -16.69 22.36 27.09
C PHE A 101 -17.52 23.46 26.41
N PRO A 102 -18.71 23.79 26.96
CA PRO A 102 -19.63 24.74 26.31
C PRO A 102 -19.09 26.17 26.20
N LEU A 103 -18.10 26.52 27.02
CA LEU A 103 -17.44 27.83 27.05
C LEU A 103 -16.09 27.84 26.32
N ALA A 104 -15.74 26.76 25.60
CA ALA A 104 -14.48 26.68 24.87
C ALA A 104 -14.40 27.77 23.79
N SER A 105 -13.28 28.48 23.80
CA SER A 105 -12.86 29.41 22.75
C SER A 105 -12.58 28.68 21.44
N SER A 106 -12.50 29.41 20.32
CA SER A 106 -12.19 28.81 19.01
C SER A 106 -10.87 28.04 19.03
N GLU A 107 -9.82 28.61 19.64
CA GLU A 107 -8.49 27.97 19.71
C GLU A 107 -8.49 26.67 20.53
N GLU A 108 -9.41 26.53 21.50
CA GLU A 108 -9.57 25.30 22.27
C GLU A 108 -10.34 24.23 21.49
N ARG A 109 -11.26 24.65 20.61
CA ARG A 109 -12.02 23.75 19.73
C ARG A 109 -11.13 23.08 18.69
N ASP A 110 -10.17 23.82 18.14
CA ASP A 110 -9.21 23.28 17.16
C ASP A 110 -8.36 22.13 17.74
N LYS A 111 -8.21 22.08 19.07
CA LYS A 111 -7.47 21.04 19.80
C LYS A 111 -8.33 19.86 20.25
N TRP A 112 -9.64 19.88 19.99
CA TRP A 112 -10.53 18.77 20.36
C TRP A 112 -10.17 17.43 19.71
N PRO A 113 -9.72 17.37 18.43
CA PRO A 113 -9.25 16.13 17.82
C PRO A 113 -8.08 15.48 18.55
N GLU A 114 -7.27 16.26 19.27
CA GLU A 114 -6.11 15.79 20.03
C GLU A 114 -6.46 15.49 21.50
N ASN A 115 -7.66 15.86 21.95
CA ASN A 115 -8.07 15.70 23.34
C ASN A 115 -8.34 14.22 23.67
N PRO A 116 -7.57 13.59 24.59
CA PRO A 116 -7.72 12.17 24.91
C PRO A 116 -9.10 11.79 25.46
N HIS A 117 -9.79 12.73 26.11
CA HIS A 117 -11.12 12.48 26.68
C HIS A 117 -12.23 12.49 25.63
N LEU A 118 -12.05 13.25 24.54
CA LEU A 118 -13.01 13.30 23.44
C LEU A 118 -12.77 12.12 22.50
N THR A 119 -11.51 11.84 22.16
CA THR A 119 -11.13 10.71 21.31
C THR A 119 -11.45 9.35 21.93
N LYS A 120 -11.39 9.22 23.27
CA LYS A 120 -11.83 7.98 23.95
C LYS A 120 -13.33 7.71 23.78
N GLU A 121 -14.16 8.75 23.62
CA GLU A 121 -15.61 8.60 23.49
C GLU A 121 -16.07 8.56 22.03
N ALA A 122 -15.49 9.40 21.16
CA ALA A 122 -15.78 9.40 19.73
C ALA A 122 -15.10 8.25 18.96
N GLY A 123 -14.09 7.62 19.56
CA GLY A 123 -13.25 6.63 18.91
C GLY A 123 -12.04 7.26 18.21
N PRO A 124 -11.12 6.42 17.69
CA PRO A 124 -9.97 6.90 16.94
C PRO A 124 -10.41 7.55 15.62
N LYS A 125 -9.67 8.56 15.19
CA LYS A 125 -9.84 9.12 13.84
C LYS A 125 -9.62 8.02 12.80
N PRO A 126 -10.42 7.99 11.70
CA PRO A 126 -10.19 7.03 10.61
C PRO A 126 -8.74 7.08 10.13
N PHE A 127 -8.15 5.90 9.96
CA PHE A 127 -6.82 5.71 9.41
C PHE A 127 -6.90 4.59 8.34
N PRO A 128 -6.21 4.73 7.20
CA PRO A 128 -5.40 5.89 6.74
C PRO A 128 -6.24 7.13 6.38
N SER A 129 -5.61 8.29 6.21
CA SER A 129 -6.31 9.50 5.75
C SER A 129 -6.54 9.45 4.23
N ARG A 130 -7.47 10.26 3.74
CA ARG A 130 -7.72 10.47 2.30
C ARG A 130 -6.44 10.76 1.51
N GLU A 131 -5.63 11.70 1.99
CA GLU A 131 -4.38 12.10 1.34
C GLU A 131 -3.37 10.95 1.30
N THR A 132 -3.28 10.17 2.38
CA THR A 132 -2.44 8.97 2.43
C THR A 132 -2.89 7.93 1.42
N LEU A 133 -4.20 7.69 1.31
CA LEU A 133 -4.74 6.74 0.33
C LEU A 133 -4.50 7.20 -1.11
N ILE A 134 -4.62 8.49 -1.41
CA ILE A 134 -4.33 9.04 -2.75
C ILE A 134 -2.84 8.86 -3.10
N LYS A 135 -1.93 9.14 -2.17
CA LYS A 135 -0.50 8.91 -2.38
C LYS A 135 -0.20 7.43 -2.65
N ALA A 136 -0.77 6.54 -1.85
CA ALA A 136 -0.63 5.10 -2.06
C ALA A 136 -1.20 4.65 -3.41
N MET A 137 -2.38 5.15 -3.79
CA MET A 137 -3.00 4.89 -5.09
C MET A 137 -2.09 5.31 -6.25
N ASN A 138 -1.37 6.42 -6.09
CA ASN A 138 -0.40 6.94 -7.06
C ASN A 138 0.97 6.25 -7.01
N GLY A 139 1.14 5.17 -6.24
CA GLY A 139 2.37 4.39 -6.24
C GLY A 139 3.41 4.79 -5.18
N ASP A 140 3.03 5.55 -4.15
CA ASP A 140 3.96 5.89 -3.04
C ASP A 140 4.51 4.60 -2.39
N ARG A 141 5.81 4.37 -2.60
CA ARG A 141 6.48 3.11 -2.25
C ARG A 141 6.51 2.86 -0.75
N ASP A 142 6.68 3.91 0.06
CA ASP A 142 6.73 3.79 1.52
C ASP A 142 5.36 3.40 2.07
N LEU A 143 4.29 4.00 1.54
CA LEU A 143 2.92 3.67 1.92
C LEU A 143 2.47 2.30 1.42
N LEU A 144 3.00 1.85 0.29
CA LEU A 144 2.69 0.55 -0.27
C LEU A 144 3.55 -0.59 0.32
N GLY A 145 4.53 -0.28 1.17
CA GLY A 145 5.45 -1.30 1.72
C GLY A 145 6.41 -1.86 0.68
N LEU A 146 6.70 -1.10 -0.38
CA LEU A 146 7.56 -1.45 -1.52
C LEU A 146 9.02 -1.03 -1.32
N ARG A 147 9.39 -0.56 -0.13
CA ARG A 147 10.76 -0.15 0.18
C ARG A 147 11.77 -1.30 0.02
N PHE A 148 11.35 -2.53 0.24
CA PHE A 148 12.16 -3.72 0.02
C PHE A 148 11.65 -4.47 -1.19
N ASP A 149 12.56 -5.01 -1.99
CA ASP A 149 12.20 -5.95 -3.05
C ASP A 149 11.60 -7.21 -2.40
N THR A 150 10.38 -7.56 -2.80
CA THR A 150 9.63 -8.68 -2.21
C THR A 150 10.33 -10.03 -2.40
N LYS A 151 11.16 -10.19 -3.43
CA LYS A 151 11.90 -11.42 -3.74
C LYS A 151 13.24 -11.49 -3.02
N THR A 152 14.02 -10.41 -3.04
CA THR A 152 15.40 -10.41 -2.51
C THR A 152 15.49 -9.90 -1.08
N GLN A 153 14.44 -9.25 -0.57
CA GLN A 153 14.42 -8.55 0.74
C GLN A 153 15.49 -7.45 0.85
N THR A 154 16.10 -7.05 -0.27
CA THR A 154 17.05 -5.94 -0.32
C THR A 154 16.31 -4.62 -0.46
N ILE A 155 16.91 -3.54 0.02
CA ILE A 155 16.29 -2.22 -0.12
C ILE A 155 16.26 -1.90 -1.62
N HIS A 156 15.12 -1.37 -2.08
CA HIS A 156 15.01 -0.98 -3.48
C HIS A 156 16.06 0.09 -3.80
N PRO A 157 16.78 -0.01 -4.93
CA PRO A 157 17.79 0.95 -5.37
C PRO A 157 17.44 2.43 -5.17
N VAL A 158 16.20 2.81 -5.50
CA VAL A 158 15.67 4.19 -5.41
C VAL A 158 15.57 4.67 -3.97
N ASP A 159 15.13 3.79 -3.07
CA ASP A 159 14.87 4.10 -1.65
C ASP A 159 16.11 3.88 -0.77
N MET A 160 17.21 3.43 -1.38
CA MET A 160 18.44 3.10 -0.69
C MET A 160 19.18 4.36 -0.25
N THR A 161 19.51 4.46 1.03
CA THR A 161 20.43 5.51 1.48
C THR A 161 21.88 5.10 1.23
N TYR A 162 22.80 6.07 1.21
CA TYR A 162 24.23 5.75 1.12
C TYR A 162 24.67 4.78 2.24
N ARG A 163 24.11 4.88 3.45
CA ARG A 163 24.43 3.97 4.56
C ARG A 163 23.93 2.54 4.32
N ASP A 164 22.76 2.41 3.72
CA ASP A 164 22.17 1.12 3.36
C ASP A 164 23.02 0.45 2.26
N PHE A 165 23.37 1.23 1.23
CA PHE A 165 24.27 0.79 0.17
C PHE A 165 25.62 0.31 0.69
N LEU A 166 26.23 1.06 1.61
CA LEU A 166 27.47 0.66 2.28
C LEU A 166 27.31 -0.68 3.01
N THR A 167 26.16 -0.91 3.66
CA THR A 167 25.90 -2.11 4.45
C THR A 167 25.68 -3.33 3.57
N GLU A 168 24.90 -3.19 2.49
CA GLU A 168 24.68 -4.24 1.50
C GLU A 168 25.97 -4.60 0.76
N ASN A 169 26.74 -3.61 0.28
CA ASN A 169 27.98 -3.84 -0.47
C ASN A 169 29.18 -4.27 0.39
N ARG A 170 29.13 -4.08 1.72
CA ARG A 170 30.15 -4.63 2.63
C ARG A 170 30.01 -6.14 2.82
N ARG A 171 28.84 -6.72 2.51
CA ARG A 171 28.49 -8.13 2.76
C ARG A 171 28.82 -9.08 1.61
N ASP A 172 29.51 -8.62 0.56
CA ASP A 172 29.80 -9.39 -0.65
C ASP A 172 30.34 -10.82 -0.39
N GLU A 173 30.03 -11.74 -1.33
CA GLU A 173 29.92 -13.21 -1.27
C GLU A 173 31.15 -13.98 -0.74
N PHE A 174 32.25 -13.28 -0.43
CA PHE A 174 33.51 -13.84 0.04
C PHE A 174 33.99 -13.30 1.39
N GLY A 175 33.13 -12.58 2.13
CA GLY A 175 33.42 -12.11 3.49
C GLY A 175 34.54 -11.07 3.59
N LYS A 176 34.94 -10.48 2.46
CA LYS A 176 35.96 -9.42 2.41
C LYS A 176 35.29 -8.06 2.41
N THR A 177 35.68 -7.21 3.35
CA THR A 177 35.21 -5.84 3.43
C THR A 177 35.80 -5.03 2.27
N ARG A 178 34.94 -4.51 1.38
CA ARG A 178 35.36 -3.56 0.32
C ARG A 178 35.87 -2.26 0.96
N THR A 179 36.87 -1.64 0.34
CA THR A 179 37.36 -0.32 0.79
C THR A 179 36.31 0.75 0.55
N MET A 180 36.28 1.79 1.39
CA MET A 180 35.30 2.89 1.27
C MET A 180 35.34 3.62 -0.08
N VAL A 181 36.51 3.68 -0.72
CA VAL A 181 36.68 4.31 -2.04
C VAL A 181 35.95 3.51 -3.13
N ALA A 182 36.12 2.18 -3.13
CA ALA A 182 35.43 1.30 -4.08
C ALA A 182 33.91 1.34 -3.88
N ILE A 183 33.45 1.40 -2.62
CA ILE A 183 32.01 1.51 -2.35
C ILE A 183 31.46 2.87 -2.82
N GLY A 184 32.23 3.97 -2.65
CA GLY A 184 31.83 5.28 -3.16
C GLY A 184 31.69 5.34 -4.69
N GLN A 185 32.54 4.61 -5.43
CA GLN A 185 32.42 4.50 -6.90
C GLN A 185 31.15 3.74 -7.31
N LEU A 186 30.90 2.58 -6.69
CA LEU A 186 29.70 1.80 -6.97
C LEU A 186 28.41 2.55 -6.65
N TRP A 187 28.39 3.36 -5.59
CA TRP A 187 27.23 4.21 -5.29
C TRP A 187 26.99 5.26 -6.39
N LYS A 188 28.07 5.82 -6.95
CA LYS A 188 27.98 6.78 -8.06
C LYS A 188 27.43 6.12 -9.32
N GLU A 189 27.89 4.93 -9.65
CA GLU A 189 27.37 4.13 -10.77
C GLU A 189 25.90 3.78 -10.54
N HIS A 190 25.57 3.29 -9.33
CA HIS A 190 24.20 2.98 -8.92
C HIS A 190 23.24 4.17 -9.07
N LYS A 191 23.65 5.37 -8.64
CA LYS A 191 22.85 6.59 -8.84
C LYS A 191 22.73 6.97 -10.31
N GLY A 192 23.81 6.85 -11.09
CA GLY A 192 23.77 7.09 -12.53
C GLY A 192 22.79 6.17 -13.27
N TYR A 193 22.70 4.89 -12.89
CA TYR A 193 21.72 3.96 -13.48
C TYR A 193 20.28 4.35 -13.18
N LEU A 194 19.99 4.78 -11.95
CA LEU A 194 18.65 5.24 -11.57
C LEU A 194 18.23 6.48 -12.37
N ASP A 195 19.12 7.45 -12.48
CA ASP A 195 18.86 8.69 -13.22
C ASP A 195 18.67 8.42 -14.73
N GLU A 196 19.39 7.43 -15.29
CA GLU A 196 19.25 7.01 -16.68
C GLU A 196 17.94 6.24 -16.95
N ASP A 197 17.48 5.41 -16.01
CA ASP A 197 16.23 4.66 -16.17
C ASP A 197 15.00 5.58 -16.05
N GLU A 198 15.01 6.58 -15.15
CA GLU A 198 13.97 7.63 -15.12
C GLU A 198 13.92 8.38 -16.47
N SER A 199 15.08 8.72 -17.05
CA SER A 199 15.14 9.40 -18.35
C SER A 199 14.70 8.54 -19.56
N LYS A 200 14.68 7.22 -19.40
CA LYS A 200 14.21 6.28 -20.43
C LYS A 200 12.72 5.99 -20.29
N GLU A 201 12.17 5.93 -19.07
CA GLU A 201 10.73 5.86 -18.85
C GLU A 201 10.04 7.12 -19.39
N ASP A 202 10.58 8.32 -19.10
CA ASP A 202 10.07 9.59 -19.64
C ASP A 202 10.14 9.68 -21.18
N LYS A 203 11.15 9.04 -21.80
CA LYS A 203 11.27 8.99 -23.27
C LYS A 203 10.36 7.93 -23.92
N ALA A 204 10.13 6.81 -23.24
CA ALA A 204 9.25 5.76 -23.73
C ALA A 204 7.77 6.23 -23.73
N GLU A 205 7.36 7.00 -22.71
CA GLU A 205 6.02 7.61 -22.69
C GLU A 205 5.84 8.66 -23.79
N ALA A 206 6.85 9.49 -24.06
CA ALA A 206 6.82 10.49 -25.13
C ALA A 206 6.79 9.88 -26.54
N GLU A 207 7.50 8.76 -26.78
CA GLU A 207 7.49 8.08 -28.09
C GLU A 207 6.18 7.31 -28.36
N THR A 208 5.43 6.90 -27.32
CA THR A 208 4.10 6.29 -27.50
C THR A 208 2.99 7.30 -27.83
N GLU A 209 3.12 8.57 -27.44
CA GLU A 209 2.15 9.62 -27.80
C GLU A 209 2.32 10.10 -29.26
N GLU A 210 3.54 10.16 -29.81
CA GLU A 210 3.75 10.60 -31.21
C GLU A 210 3.30 9.59 -32.27
N VAL A 211 3.13 8.30 -31.94
CA VAL A 211 2.76 7.26 -32.94
C VAL A 211 1.24 7.21 -33.23
N THR A 212 0.39 7.89 -32.44
CA THR A 212 -1.08 7.84 -32.64
C THR A 212 -1.68 8.98 -33.48
N VAL A 213 -0.88 9.95 -33.94
CA VAL A 213 -1.37 11.07 -34.77
C VAL A 213 -0.80 10.99 -36.18
N GLY A 214 -1.17 9.95 -36.93
CA GLY A 214 -0.66 9.82 -38.29
C GLY A 214 -1.18 8.65 -39.09
N THR A 215 -2.49 8.55 -39.30
CA THR A 215 -3.09 8.13 -40.59
C THR A 215 -4.61 8.02 -40.47
N SER A 216 -5.33 8.89 -41.18
CA SER A 216 -6.64 8.61 -41.78
C SER A 216 -6.87 9.69 -42.83
N ASP A 217 -6.51 9.38 -44.07
CA ASP A 217 -7.02 10.03 -45.29
C ASP A 217 -8.52 9.76 -45.46
#